data_AF-A0A7K4GPA8-F1
#
_entry.id   AF-A0A7K4GPA8-F1
#
_cell.length_a   1.000
_cell.length_b   1.000
_cell.length_c   1.000
_cell.angle_alpha   90.00
_cell.angle_beta   90.00
_cell.angle_gamma   90.00
#
_symmetry.space_group_name_H-M   'P 1'
#
loop_
_entity.id
_entity.type
_entity.pdbx_description
1 polymer ?
#
loop_
_entity_poly.entity_id
_entity_poly.type
_entity_poly.pdbx_seq_one_letter_code
_entity_poly.pdbx_strand_id
1 'polypeptide(L)'
;MPGKFVKILKTIGRKWFIFLVAIILIVFFFNQLAAIIITVITISLFALSYVPTLLFYKKLDKFLNEVDSIEDKDIARKLKHPLAQIQGKMYKLSKEQSKKSSLITFINGHYIFYNEKIITNFKAYYNKGLGEKEILEKLKKFDIKTRTEIKTIEETLIKHERLEARKVSVKEYRDKIRYS
;
A
#
# COMPACT_ATOMS: atom_id res chain seq x y z
N MET A 1 23.34 2.45 1.83
CA MET A 1 23.11 3.43 2.92
C MET A 1 22.73 4.76 2.29
N PRO A 2 21.58 5.39 2.63
CA PRO A 2 21.31 6.73 2.12
C PRO A 2 22.37 7.67 2.71
N GLY A 3 23.06 8.43 1.84
CA GLY A 3 24.10 9.37 2.26
C GLY A 3 23.58 10.33 3.34
N LYS A 4 24.45 10.77 4.24
CA LYS A 4 24.11 11.64 5.40
C LYS A 4 23.18 12.81 5.01
N PHE A 5 23.34 13.34 3.80
CA PHE A 5 22.48 14.37 3.20
C PHE A 5 20.99 14.03 3.14
N VAL A 6 20.61 12.80 2.78
CA VAL A 6 19.20 12.39 2.63
C VAL A 6 18.50 12.30 4.00
N LYS A 7 19.24 12.00 5.07
CA LYS A 7 18.70 12.00 6.44
C LYS A 7 18.52 13.42 6.98
N ILE A 8 19.45 14.32 6.67
CA ILE A 8 19.35 15.75 7.06
C ILE A 8 18.13 16.39 6.37
N LEU A 9 17.95 16.15 5.07
CA LEU A 9 16.78 16.64 4.30
C LEU A 9 15.43 16.17 4.83
N LYS A 10 15.35 14.98 5.47
CA LYS A 10 14.10 14.44 6.04
C LYS A 10 13.77 14.95 7.44
N THR A 11 14.77 15.36 8.21
CA THR A 11 14.61 15.91 9.58
C THR A 11 14.32 17.41 9.56
N ILE A 12 14.63 18.09 8.45
CA ILE A 12 14.20 19.47 8.13
C ILE A 12 12.70 19.44 7.79
N GLY A 13 11.87 19.22 8.82
CA GLY A 13 10.42 19.10 8.68
C GLY A 13 9.73 20.44 8.48
N ARG A 14 8.39 20.36 8.39
CA ARG A 14 7.43 21.48 8.20
C ARG A 14 7.65 22.68 9.15
N LYS A 15 8.27 22.46 10.32
CA LYS A 15 8.60 23.53 11.29
C LYS A 15 9.76 24.42 10.84
N TRP A 16 10.75 23.90 10.10
CA TRP A 16 11.86 24.70 9.56
C TRP A 16 11.38 25.65 8.46
N PHE A 17 10.35 25.27 7.71
CA PHE A 17 9.74 26.16 6.71
C PHE A 17 9.19 27.44 7.35
N ILE A 18 8.63 27.36 8.57
CA ILE A 18 8.14 28.53 9.32
C ILE A 18 9.30 29.47 9.70
N PHE A 19 10.42 28.92 10.20
CA PHE A 19 11.62 29.71 10.47
C PHE A 19 12.19 30.36 9.20
N LEU A 20 12.16 29.64 8.08
CA LEU A 20 12.65 30.13 6.79
C LEU A 20 11.78 31.29 6.27
N VAL A 21 10.46 31.19 6.43
CA VAL A 21 9.52 32.29 6.14
C VAL A 21 9.80 33.52 7.03
N ALA A 22 10.09 33.33 8.32
CA ALA A 22 10.45 34.44 9.21
C ALA A 22 11.75 35.15 8.79
N ILE A 23 12.77 34.39 8.37
CA ILE A 23 14.03 34.95 7.85
C ILE A 23 13.76 35.74 6.55
N ILE A 24 12.93 35.22 5.64
CA ILE A 24 12.55 35.92 4.40
C ILE A 24 11.87 37.25 4.71
N LEU A 25 10.99 37.30 5.72
CA LEU A 25 10.32 38.53 6.14
C LEU A 25 11.33 39.56 6.70
N ILE A 26 12.33 39.13 7.47
CA ILE A 26 13.39 40.03 7.97
C ILE A 26 14.20 40.58 6.79
N VAL A 27 14.61 39.73 5.84
CA VAL A 27 15.40 40.15 4.66
C VAL A 27 14.61 41.12 3.78
N PHE A 28 13.29 40.98 3.69
CA PHE A 28 12.43 41.87 2.91
C PHE A 28 12.52 43.34 3.36
N PHE A 29 12.69 43.59 4.66
CA PHE A 29 12.85 44.97 5.18
C PHE A 29 14.18 45.62 4.78
N PHE A 30 15.23 44.83 4.51
CA PHE A 30 16.55 45.36 4.13
C PHE A 30 16.75 45.39 2.62
N ASN A 31 16.24 44.39 1.89
CA ASN A 31 16.38 44.29 0.44
C ASN A 31 15.24 43.43 -0.16
N GLN A 32 14.24 44.11 -0.73
CA GLN A 32 13.07 43.48 -1.32
C GLN A 32 13.42 42.53 -2.48
N LEU A 33 14.38 42.92 -3.32
CA LEU A 33 14.78 42.15 -4.51
C LEU A 33 15.47 40.83 -4.09
N ALA A 34 16.36 40.89 -3.09
CA ALA A 34 16.97 39.71 -2.51
C ALA A 34 15.94 38.78 -1.85
N ALA A 35 14.96 39.34 -1.12
CA ALA A 35 13.90 38.56 -0.49
C ALA A 35 13.02 37.82 -1.50
N ILE A 36 12.67 38.46 -2.63
CA ILE A 36 11.92 37.82 -3.72
C ILE A 36 12.70 36.64 -4.31
N ILE A 37 13.99 36.82 -4.62
CA ILE A 37 14.84 35.75 -5.16
C ILE A 37 14.91 34.56 -4.19
N ILE A 38 15.16 34.83 -2.90
CA ILE A 38 15.23 33.77 -1.87
C ILE A 38 13.89 33.04 -1.73
N THR A 39 12.78 33.76 -1.82
CA THR A 39 11.43 33.16 -1.77
C THR A 39 11.22 32.18 -2.92
N VAL A 40 11.52 32.59 -4.16
CA VAL A 40 11.37 31.74 -5.35
C VAL A 40 12.24 30.48 -5.25
N ILE A 41 13.51 30.64 -4.83
CA ILE A 41 14.42 29.51 -4.61
C ILE A 41 13.86 28.58 -3.54
N THR A 42 13.38 29.13 -2.42
CA THR A 42 12.84 28.35 -1.30
C THR A 42 11.62 27.54 -1.70
N ILE A 43 10.65 28.16 -2.37
CA ILE A 43 9.45 27.47 -2.88
C ILE A 43 9.87 26.37 -3.85
N SER A 44 10.82 26.64 -4.75
CA SER A 44 11.32 25.64 -5.71
C SER A 44 11.98 24.45 -5.01
N LEU A 45 12.87 24.70 -4.03
CA LEU A 45 13.51 23.65 -3.24
C LEU A 45 12.49 22.86 -2.41
N PHE A 46 11.49 23.55 -1.85
CA PHE A 46 10.40 22.92 -1.10
C PHE A 46 9.58 21.99 -2.00
N ALA A 47 9.21 22.43 -3.20
CA ALA A 47 8.52 21.59 -4.18
C ALA A 47 9.38 20.38 -4.59
N LEU A 48 10.67 20.60 -4.89
CA LEU A 48 11.62 19.54 -5.23
C LEU A 48 11.79 18.51 -4.10
N SER A 49 11.62 18.91 -2.84
CA SER A 49 11.70 17.98 -1.69
C SER A 49 10.62 16.89 -1.72
N TYR A 50 9.48 17.11 -2.39
CA TYR A 50 8.41 16.12 -2.54
C TYR A 50 8.66 15.13 -3.69
N VAL A 51 9.50 15.49 -4.67
CA VAL A 51 9.76 14.67 -5.88
C VAL A 51 10.20 13.25 -5.54
N PRO A 52 11.15 13.00 -4.61
CA PRO A 52 11.57 11.64 -4.25
C PRO A 52 10.42 10.78 -3.73
N THR A 53 9.46 11.38 -3.01
CA THR A 53 8.30 10.66 -2.46
C THR A 53 7.32 10.28 -3.57
N LEU A 54 7.08 11.19 -4.52
CA LEU A 54 6.23 10.91 -5.69
C LEU A 54 6.83 9.83 -6.59
N LEU A 55 8.14 9.89 -6.84
CA LEU A 55 8.87 8.86 -7.59
C LEU A 55 8.77 7.49 -6.89
N PHE A 56 8.91 7.46 -5.57
CA PHE A 56 8.73 6.23 -4.79
C PHE A 56 7.31 5.65 -4.95
N TYR A 57 6.26 6.48 -4.86
CA TYR A 57 4.89 6.00 -5.01
C TYR A 57 4.63 5.43 -6.41
N LYS A 58 5.11 6.10 -7.47
CA LYS A 58 5.03 5.55 -8.83
C LYS A 58 5.76 4.22 -8.96
N LYS A 59 6.96 4.11 -8.37
CA LYS A 59 7.75 2.87 -8.40
C LYS A 59 7.06 1.74 -7.64
N LEU A 60 6.47 2.03 -6.49
CA LEU A 60 5.73 1.06 -5.70
C LEU A 60 4.48 0.58 -6.45
N ASP A 61 3.68 1.49 -7.02
CA ASP A 61 2.49 1.11 -7.80
C ASP A 61 2.86 0.22 -8.99
N LYS A 62 3.90 0.62 -9.75
CA LYS A 62 4.41 -0.20 -10.86
C LYS A 62 4.81 -1.59 -10.38
N PHE A 63 5.56 -1.66 -9.29
CA PHE A 63 6.02 -2.93 -8.72
C PHE A 63 4.87 -3.81 -8.24
N LEU A 64 3.85 -3.26 -7.57
CA LEU A 64 2.69 -4.01 -7.11
C LEU A 64 1.87 -4.59 -8.28
N ASN A 65 1.81 -3.88 -9.41
CA ASN A 65 1.10 -4.36 -10.60
C ASN A 65 1.83 -5.53 -11.31
N GLU A 66 3.12 -5.74 -11.06
CA GLU A 66 3.93 -6.79 -11.70
C GLU A 66 3.94 -8.11 -10.91
N VAL A 67 3.40 -8.14 -9.68
CA VAL A 67 3.45 -9.31 -8.79
C VAL A 67 2.06 -9.86 -8.48
N ASP A 68 1.97 -11.17 -8.24
CA ASP A 68 0.72 -11.82 -7.84
C ASP A 68 0.39 -11.54 -6.37
N SER A 69 1.33 -11.86 -5.47
CA SER A 69 1.23 -11.63 -4.03
C SER A 69 2.58 -11.16 -3.48
N ILE A 70 2.60 -10.27 -2.49
CA ILE A 70 3.83 -9.90 -1.79
C ILE A 70 3.62 -9.27 -0.41
N GLU A 71 4.50 -9.60 0.54
CA GLU A 71 4.57 -9.03 1.89
C GLU A 71 5.36 -7.71 1.94
N ASP A 72 4.99 -6.81 2.85
CA ASP A 72 5.62 -5.49 3.03
C ASP A 72 7.15 -5.53 3.24
N LYS A 73 7.66 -6.54 3.95
CA LYS A 73 9.09 -6.76 4.18
C LYS A 73 9.83 -7.08 2.88
N ASP A 74 9.22 -7.88 2.01
CA ASP A 74 9.81 -8.24 0.72
C ASP A 74 9.78 -7.06 -0.25
N ILE A 75 8.71 -6.26 -0.23
CA ILE A 75 8.65 -4.98 -0.94
C ILE A 75 9.79 -4.07 -0.46
N ALA A 76 9.98 -3.92 0.85
CA ALA A 76 11.02 -3.07 1.44
C ALA A 76 12.42 -3.51 0.98
N ARG A 77 12.67 -4.83 0.97
CA ARG A 77 13.93 -5.43 0.50
C ARG A 77 14.16 -5.17 -1.00
N LYS A 78 13.16 -5.46 -1.84
CA LYS A 78 13.26 -5.32 -3.31
C LYS A 78 13.40 -3.87 -3.75
N LEU A 79 12.63 -2.96 -3.17
CA LEU A 79 12.67 -1.54 -3.53
C LEU A 79 13.81 -0.78 -2.84
N LYS A 80 14.51 -1.39 -1.87
CA LYS A 80 15.54 -0.75 -1.03
C LYS A 80 15.00 0.48 -0.28
N HIS A 81 13.75 0.41 0.18
CA HIS A 81 13.08 1.46 0.94
C HIS A 81 12.83 1.05 2.40
N PRO A 82 12.79 2.00 3.35
CA PRO A 82 12.50 1.68 4.75
C PRO A 82 11.11 1.06 4.90
N LEU A 83 11.01 -0.02 5.70
CA LEU A 83 9.75 -0.74 5.94
C LEU A 83 8.63 0.19 6.39
N ALA A 84 8.91 1.13 7.31
CA ALA A 84 7.92 2.10 7.77
C ALA A 84 7.30 2.95 6.65
N GLN A 85 8.06 3.27 5.58
CA GLN A 85 7.53 3.99 4.42
C GLN A 85 6.65 3.10 3.55
N ILE A 86 7.04 1.83 3.36
CA ILE A 86 6.21 0.84 2.67
C ILE A 86 4.89 0.65 3.42
N GLN A 87 4.97 0.33 4.72
CA GLN A 87 3.81 0.12 5.58
C GLN A 87 2.91 1.34 5.65
N GLY A 88 3.47 2.54 5.75
CA GLY A 88 2.69 3.78 5.74
C GLY A 88 1.93 4.00 4.43
N LYS A 89 2.50 3.59 3.28
CA LYS A 89 1.81 3.68 2.00
C LYS A 89 0.78 2.55 1.82
N MET A 90 1.11 1.31 2.18
CA MET A 90 0.18 0.18 2.14
C MET A 90 -1.01 0.40 3.08
N TYR A 91 -0.80 0.98 4.27
CA TYR A 91 -1.87 1.40 5.16
C TYR A 91 -2.85 2.35 4.46
N LYS A 92 -2.34 3.42 3.83
CA LYS A 92 -3.19 4.38 3.11
C LYS A 92 -3.96 3.70 1.99
N LEU A 93 -3.28 2.88 1.18
CA LEU A 93 -3.93 2.12 0.11
C LEU A 93 -4.98 1.15 0.68
N SER A 94 -4.73 0.56 1.85
CA SER A 94 -5.63 -0.42 2.47
C SER A 94 -6.98 0.16 2.92
N LYS A 95 -7.04 1.47 3.17
CA LYS A 95 -8.27 2.15 3.62
C LYS A 95 -9.25 2.43 2.49
N GLU A 96 -8.76 2.62 1.27
CA GLU A 96 -9.57 3.06 0.12
C GLU A 96 -9.59 2.00 -0.98
N GLN A 97 -10.15 0.83 -0.66
CA GLN A 97 -10.08 -0.36 -1.53
C GLN A 97 -11.40 -0.78 -2.15
N SER A 98 -12.53 -0.12 -1.85
CA SER A 98 -13.87 -0.56 -2.27
C SER A 98 -14.03 -0.65 -3.80
N LYS A 99 -13.33 0.20 -4.57
CA LYS A 99 -13.35 0.22 -6.04
C LYS A 99 -12.09 -0.36 -6.70
N LYS A 100 -11.18 -0.94 -5.91
CA LYS A 100 -9.91 -1.49 -6.43
C LYS A 100 -10.09 -2.96 -6.82
N SER A 101 -9.41 -3.40 -7.87
CA SER A 101 -9.43 -4.81 -8.27
C SER A 101 -8.48 -5.66 -7.42
N SER A 102 -7.35 -5.10 -7.00
CA SER A 102 -6.43 -5.67 -6.01
C SER A 102 -6.91 -5.53 -4.56
N LEU A 103 -6.23 -6.19 -3.63
CA LEU A 103 -6.53 -6.16 -2.20
C LEU A 103 -5.23 -6.09 -1.39
N ILE A 104 -5.24 -5.27 -0.37
CA ILE A 104 -4.21 -5.19 0.67
C ILE A 104 -4.87 -5.58 1.98
N THR A 105 -4.28 -6.56 2.65
CA THR A 105 -4.71 -7.01 3.97
C THR A 105 -3.63 -6.70 5.01
N PHE A 106 -4.02 -6.67 6.28
CA PHE A 106 -3.10 -6.55 7.40
C PHE A 106 -3.28 -7.77 8.32
N ILE A 107 -2.24 -8.56 8.47
CA ILE A 107 -2.25 -9.81 9.22
C ILE A 107 -0.94 -9.92 10.01
N ASN A 108 -1.00 -10.33 11.28
CA ASN A 108 0.17 -10.60 12.12
C ASN A 108 1.27 -9.50 12.05
N GLY A 109 0.88 -8.23 12.10
CA GLY A 109 1.80 -7.10 12.14
C GLY A 109 2.43 -6.70 10.80
N HIS A 110 1.99 -7.25 9.67
CA HIS A 110 2.50 -6.91 8.34
C HIS A 110 1.37 -6.79 7.31
N TYR A 111 1.64 -6.05 6.24
CA TYR A 111 0.73 -5.93 5.11
C TYR A 111 1.07 -6.95 4.02
N ILE A 112 0.03 -7.48 3.39
CA ILE A 112 0.14 -8.36 2.22
C ILE A 112 -0.69 -7.77 1.09
N PHE A 113 -0.10 -7.66 -0.10
CA PHE A 113 -0.78 -7.28 -1.32
C PHE A 113 -1.18 -8.54 -2.11
N TYR A 114 -2.38 -8.54 -2.65
CA TYR A 114 -2.93 -9.54 -3.56
C TYR A 114 -3.43 -8.84 -4.82
N ASN A 115 -2.99 -9.29 -6.00
CA ASN A 115 -3.43 -8.72 -7.26
C ASN A 115 -4.87 -9.13 -7.63
N GLU A 116 -5.37 -8.54 -8.72
CA GLU A 116 -6.70 -8.82 -9.24
C GLU A 116 -6.95 -10.29 -9.55
N LYS A 117 -5.96 -10.99 -10.12
CA LYS A 117 -6.07 -12.40 -10.49
C LYS A 117 -6.36 -13.27 -9.27
N ILE A 118 -5.69 -13.02 -8.14
CA ILE A 118 -5.95 -13.74 -6.90
C ILE A 118 -7.37 -13.47 -6.41
N ILE A 119 -7.78 -12.19 -6.38
CA ILE A 119 -9.10 -11.80 -5.87
C ILE A 119 -10.23 -12.37 -6.72
N THR A 120 -10.09 -12.37 -8.04
CA THR A 120 -11.07 -12.97 -8.96
C THR A 120 -11.18 -14.48 -8.76
N ASN A 121 -10.05 -15.18 -8.63
CA ASN A 121 -10.06 -16.62 -8.35
C ASN A 121 -10.66 -16.93 -6.98
N PHE A 122 -10.31 -16.15 -5.95
CA PHE A 122 -10.89 -16.27 -4.62
C PHE A 122 -12.42 -16.16 -4.67
N LYS A 123 -12.96 -15.09 -5.28
CA LYS A 123 -14.42 -14.89 -5.41
C LYS A 123 -15.09 -16.03 -6.17
N ALA A 124 -14.45 -16.55 -7.22
CA ALA A 124 -14.97 -17.69 -7.97
C ALA A 124 -15.06 -18.95 -7.12
N TYR A 125 -14.03 -19.26 -6.32
CA TYR A 125 -14.05 -20.42 -5.43
C TYR A 125 -15.03 -20.23 -4.26
N TYR A 126 -15.07 -19.04 -3.69
CA TYR A 126 -16.03 -18.65 -2.66
C TYR A 126 -17.48 -18.90 -3.10
N ASN A 127 -17.84 -18.42 -4.29
CA ASN A 127 -19.19 -18.56 -4.84
C ASN A 127 -19.54 -19.98 -5.27
N LYS A 128 -18.53 -20.83 -5.54
CA LYS A 128 -18.73 -22.27 -5.77
C LYS A 128 -19.02 -23.05 -4.48
N GLY A 129 -18.94 -22.41 -3.32
CA GLY A 129 -19.15 -23.06 -2.02
C GLY A 129 -17.91 -23.75 -1.47
N LEU A 130 -16.70 -23.43 -1.95
CA LEU A 130 -15.48 -23.97 -1.36
C LEU A 130 -15.26 -23.36 0.04
N GLY A 131 -14.82 -24.19 0.99
CA GLY A 131 -14.39 -23.73 2.32
C GLY A 131 -12.96 -23.19 2.31
N GLU A 132 -12.52 -22.63 3.44
CA GLU A 132 -11.20 -22.00 3.56
C GLU A 132 -10.04 -22.94 3.20
N LYS A 133 -10.14 -24.22 3.61
CA LYS A 133 -9.11 -25.23 3.32
C LYS A 133 -9.04 -25.50 1.83
N GLU A 134 -10.19 -25.69 1.17
CA GLU A 134 -10.26 -25.98 -0.26
C GLU A 134 -9.79 -24.77 -1.09
N ILE A 135 -10.15 -23.54 -0.68
CA ILE A 135 -9.67 -22.31 -1.31
C ILE A 135 -8.15 -22.19 -1.16
N LEU A 136 -7.60 -22.44 0.03
CA LEU A 136 -6.16 -22.40 0.28
C LEU A 136 -5.41 -23.35 -0.67
N GLU A 137 -5.84 -24.61 -0.80
CA GLU A 137 -5.21 -25.57 -1.70
C GLU A 137 -5.21 -25.10 -3.17
N LYS A 138 -6.27 -24.44 -3.62
CA LYS A 138 -6.35 -23.90 -5.00
C LYS A 138 -5.49 -22.65 -5.20
N LEU A 139 -5.30 -21.83 -4.15
CA LEU A 139 -4.57 -20.58 -4.20
C LEU A 139 -3.10 -20.68 -3.77
N LYS A 140 -2.66 -21.83 -3.26
CA LYS A 140 -1.28 -22.08 -2.81
C LYS A 140 -0.22 -21.77 -3.89
N LYS A 141 -0.56 -21.95 -5.16
CA LYS A 141 0.30 -21.60 -6.30
C LYS A 141 0.60 -20.10 -6.45
N PHE A 142 -0.13 -19.24 -5.75
CA PHE A 142 0.04 -17.79 -5.73
C PHE A 142 0.73 -17.27 -4.46
N ASP A 143 1.49 -18.14 -3.79
CA ASP A 143 2.21 -17.84 -2.53
C ASP A 143 1.29 -17.45 -1.35
N ILE A 144 0.03 -17.91 -1.37
CA ILE A 144 -0.86 -17.85 -0.21
C ILE A 144 -0.60 -19.09 0.65
N LYS A 145 -0.21 -18.89 1.91
CA LYS A 145 0.40 -19.94 2.73
C LYS A 145 -0.55 -20.49 3.77
N THR A 146 -1.45 -19.66 4.29
CA THR A 146 -2.22 -20.00 5.50
C THR A 146 -3.73 -19.85 5.32
N ARG A 147 -4.50 -20.60 6.13
CA ARG A 147 -5.96 -20.41 6.21
C ARG A 147 -6.32 -19.03 6.78
N THR A 148 -5.47 -18.51 7.67
CA THR A 148 -5.64 -17.18 8.25
C THR A 148 -5.60 -16.10 7.17
N GLU A 149 -4.75 -16.22 6.16
CA GLU A 149 -4.77 -15.33 5.00
C GLU A 149 -6.10 -15.42 4.23
N ILE A 150 -6.59 -16.63 3.96
CA ILE A 150 -7.88 -16.84 3.27
C ILE A 150 -9.02 -16.18 4.04
N LYS A 151 -9.08 -16.38 5.35
CA LYS A 151 -10.06 -15.74 6.24
C LYS A 151 -9.91 -14.22 6.24
N THR A 152 -8.68 -13.71 6.29
CA THR A 152 -8.41 -12.26 6.26
C THR A 152 -8.83 -11.64 4.93
N ILE A 153 -8.62 -12.35 3.81
CA ILE A 153 -9.11 -11.94 2.48
C ILE A 153 -10.65 -11.84 2.50
N GLU A 154 -11.33 -12.87 3.01
CA GLU A 154 -12.80 -12.88 3.15
C GLU A 154 -13.29 -11.68 3.96
N GLU A 155 -12.79 -11.51 5.17
CA GLU A 155 -13.18 -10.44 6.08
C GLU A 155 -12.91 -9.06 5.50
N THR A 156 -11.75 -8.88 4.84
CA THR A 156 -11.39 -7.59 4.23
C THR A 156 -12.27 -7.28 3.04
N LEU A 157 -12.61 -8.27 2.21
CA LEU A 157 -13.52 -8.05 1.09
C LEU A 157 -14.95 -7.73 1.57
N ILE A 158 -15.43 -8.40 2.61
CA ILE A 158 -16.74 -8.10 3.23
C ILE A 158 -16.75 -6.68 3.80
N LYS A 159 -15.71 -6.32 4.57
CA LYS A 159 -15.55 -4.98 5.17
C LYS A 159 -15.60 -3.85 4.14
N HIS A 160 -15.12 -4.10 2.92
CA HIS A 160 -15.12 -3.13 1.83
C HIS A 160 -16.28 -3.29 0.85
N GLU A 161 -17.30 -4.09 1.20
CA GLU A 161 -18.50 -4.35 0.36
C GLU A 161 -18.14 -4.91 -1.02
N ARG A 162 -17.07 -5.70 -1.09
CA ARG A 162 -16.56 -6.33 -2.33
C ARG A 162 -16.90 -7.81 -2.45
N LEU A 163 -17.56 -8.38 -1.45
CA LEU A 163 -17.98 -9.77 -1.42
C LEU A 163 -19.42 -9.86 -0.92
N GLU A 164 -20.29 -10.41 -1.76
CA GLU A 164 -21.67 -10.70 -1.43
C GLU A 164 -21.78 -12.04 -0.69
N ALA A 165 -22.99 -12.35 -0.20
CA ALA A 165 -23.28 -13.68 0.33
C ALA A 165 -22.97 -14.77 -0.71
N ARG A 166 -22.46 -15.92 -0.24
CA ARG A 166 -22.13 -17.06 -1.11
C ARG A 166 -23.36 -17.51 -1.90
N LYS A 167 -23.17 -17.78 -3.19
CA LYS A 167 -24.21 -18.39 -4.05
C LYS A 167 -24.53 -19.84 -3.66
N VAL A 168 -23.50 -20.61 -3.32
CA VAL A 168 -23.62 -22.02 -2.90
C VAL A 168 -23.03 -22.15 -1.51
N SER A 169 -23.77 -22.78 -0.60
CA SER A 169 -23.26 -22.99 0.76
C SER A 169 -22.15 -24.06 0.79
N VAL A 170 -21.25 -23.99 1.77
CA VAL A 170 -20.18 -24.99 1.92
C VAL A 170 -20.75 -26.39 2.15
N LYS A 171 -21.88 -26.48 2.85
CA LYS A 171 -22.58 -27.74 3.10
C LYS A 171 -23.11 -28.33 1.79
N GLU A 172 -23.87 -27.54 1.03
CA GLU A 172 -24.44 -27.96 -0.25
C GLU A 172 -23.37 -28.40 -1.24
N TYR A 173 -22.25 -27.68 -1.33
CA TYR A 173 -21.12 -28.06 -2.19
C TYR A 173 -20.52 -29.42 -1.79
N ARG A 174 -20.31 -29.65 -0.49
CA ARG A 174 -19.74 -30.92 0.02
C ARG A 174 -20.70 -32.09 -0.12
N ASP A 175 -21.99 -31.87 0.09
CA ASP A 175 -23.02 -32.89 -0.10
C ASP A 175 -23.07 -33.31 -1.57
N LYS A 176 -23.02 -32.35 -2.51
CA LYS A 176 -22.95 -32.65 -3.95
C LYS A 176 -21.74 -33.50 -4.34
N ILE A 177 -20.57 -33.27 -3.73
CA ILE A 177 -19.38 -34.09 -4.01
C ILE A 177 -19.51 -35.49 -3.39
N ARG A 178 -20.12 -35.61 -2.21
CA ARG A 178 -20.23 -36.89 -1.50
C ARG A 178 -21.19 -37.86 -2.18
N TYR A 179 -22.24 -37.34 -2.81
CA TYR A 179 -23.32 -38.13 -3.41
C TYR A 179 -23.28 -38.11 -4.96
N SER A 180 -22.19 -37.65 -5.56
CA SER A 180 -21.90 -37.74 -6.99
C SER A 180 -20.85 -38.79 -7.28
#